data_AF-A0A317HWI2-F1
#
_entry.id   AF-A0A317HWI2-F1
#
_cell.length_a   1.000
_cell.length_b   1.000
_cell.length_c   1.000
_cell.angle_alpha   90.00
_cell.angle_beta   90.00
_cell.angle_gamma   90.00
#
_symmetry.space_group_name_H-M   'P 1'
#
loop_
_entity.id
_entity.type
_entity.pdbx_description
1 polymer ?
#
loop_
_entity_poly.entity_id
_entity_poly.type
_entity_poly.pdbx_seq_one_letter_code
_entity_poly.pdbx_strand_id
1 'polypeptide(L)'
;MSLKRIFPLILVMLYVTTSVVAQEAKPKPEHFGATAYSLQRGARMVNVDVRIKAYTDDATTKQLAGALVEGGQDALTKALEKQDEIGGIRLTGHVGFYDFKLIRSRKTPTGRRIVLVCDRPLQFAEVYSGSRSSDYTLGILILDLKKNEKGKEVGTGTLYYAAKVKIKNGKTIQIEHFQIDPIRLVNVKKYND
;
A
#
# COMPACT_ATOMS: atom_id res chain seq x y z
N MET A 1 28.98 33.21 -73.35
CA MET A 1 28.37 33.93 -72.20
C MET A 1 28.12 32.90 -71.11
N SER A 2 28.87 33.03 -70.02
CA SER A 2 29.08 32.07 -68.92
C SER A 2 27.82 31.84 -68.08
N LEU A 3 27.54 30.59 -67.66
CA LEU A 3 26.71 30.35 -66.47
C LEU A 3 27.16 29.12 -65.66
N LYS A 4 27.22 29.35 -64.35
CA LYS A 4 28.01 28.68 -63.31
C LYS A 4 27.36 27.38 -62.82
N ARG A 5 28.21 26.43 -62.41
CA ARG A 5 27.86 25.22 -61.64
C ARG A 5 27.33 25.62 -60.25
N ILE A 6 26.23 25.02 -59.81
CA ILE A 6 25.70 25.16 -58.44
C ILE A 6 25.45 23.75 -57.89
N PHE A 7 26.23 23.37 -56.89
CA PHE A 7 26.05 22.17 -56.06
C PHE A 7 24.95 22.45 -55.01
N PRO A 8 23.97 21.56 -54.80
CA PRO A 8 23.10 21.67 -53.63
C PRO A 8 23.78 21.01 -52.42
N LEU A 9 23.97 21.80 -51.39
CA LEU A 9 24.42 21.42 -50.05
C LEU A 9 23.30 20.60 -49.37
N ILE A 10 23.52 19.30 -49.13
CA ILE A 10 22.60 18.46 -48.36
C ILE A 10 22.83 18.74 -46.88
N LEU A 11 21.87 19.43 -46.25
CA LEU A 11 21.81 19.63 -44.81
C LEU A 11 21.13 18.40 -44.17
N VAL A 12 21.91 17.50 -43.57
CA VAL A 12 21.40 16.37 -42.80
C VAL A 12 20.97 16.89 -41.42
N MET A 13 19.67 17.07 -41.23
CA MET A 13 19.08 17.44 -39.94
C MET A 13 18.90 16.17 -39.09
N LEU A 14 19.81 15.97 -38.13
CA LEU A 14 19.79 14.85 -37.20
C LEU A 14 18.67 15.10 -36.16
N TYR A 15 17.56 14.38 -36.29
CA TYR A 15 16.49 14.39 -35.28
C TYR A 15 16.98 13.64 -34.03
N VAL A 16 17.40 14.38 -33.00
CA VAL A 16 17.63 13.82 -31.67
C VAL A 16 16.25 13.62 -31.03
N THR A 17 15.73 12.39 -31.07
CA THR A 17 14.55 12.02 -30.30
C THR A 17 14.92 11.89 -28.83
N THR A 18 14.74 12.95 -28.05
CA THR A 18 14.82 12.84 -26.59
C THR A 18 13.57 12.10 -26.10
N SER A 19 13.72 10.85 -25.69
CA SER A 19 12.70 10.12 -24.95
C SER A 19 12.42 10.88 -23.65
N VAL A 20 11.27 11.54 -23.57
CA VAL A 20 10.76 12.09 -22.31
C VAL A 20 10.45 10.91 -21.41
N VAL A 21 11.37 10.61 -20.48
CA VAL A 21 11.05 9.76 -19.34
C VAL A 21 10.00 10.53 -18.54
N ALA A 22 8.74 10.11 -18.66
CA ALA A 22 7.65 10.65 -17.87
C ALA A 22 8.01 10.45 -16.39
N GLN A 23 8.40 11.52 -15.73
CA GLN A 23 8.63 11.54 -14.30
C GLN A 23 7.27 11.25 -13.65
N GLU A 24 7.06 10.01 -13.19
CA GLU A 24 5.86 9.64 -12.43
C GLU A 24 5.77 10.60 -11.25
N ALA A 25 4.81 11.54 -11.34
CA ALA A 25 4.56 12.49 -10.27
C ALA A 25 4.32 11.68 -9.01
N LYS A 26 5.17 11.88 -7.99
CA LYS A 26 5.03 11.19 -6.72
C LYS A 26 3.59 11.41 -6.24
N PRO A 27 2.82 10.34 -5.97
CA PRO A 27 1.43 10.47 -5.54
C PRO A 27 1.35 11.40 -4.33
N LYS A 28 0.46 12.38 -4.41
CA LYS A 28 0.22 13.34 -3.31
C LYS A 28 -0.22 12.56 -2.06
N PRO A 29 0.02 13.11 -0.86
CA PRO A 29 -0.58 12.59 0.36
C PRO A 29 -2.09 12.39 0.17
N GLU A 30 -2.61 11.33 0.76
CA GLU A 30 -4.02 10.96 0.65
C GLU A 30 -4.63 10.69 2.02
N HIS A 31 -5.82 11.23 2.26
CA HIS A 31 -6.59 10.99 3.48
C HIS A 31 -7.92 10.30 3.17
N PHE A 32 -8.21 9.22 3.91
CA PHE A 32 -9.47 8.48 3.85
C PHE A 32 -10.14 8.45 5.21
N GLY A 33 -11.46 8.59 5.22
CA GLY A 33 -12.30 8.29 6.38
C GLY A 33 -13.10 7.01 6.14
N ALA A 34 -13.33 6.23 7.20
CA ALA A 34 -14.21 5.07 7.17
C ALA A 34 -14.82 4.77 8.54
N THR A 35 -15.73 3.81 8.59
CA THR A 35 -16.27 3.25 9.85
C THR A 35 -15.82 1.80 9.99
N ALA A 36 -15.08 1.50 11.05
CA ALA A 36 -14.65 0.16 11.40
C ALA A 36 -15.75 -0.59 12.16
N TYR A 37 -15.95 -1.85 11.79
CA TYR A 37 -16.94 -2.75 12.35
C TYR A 37 -16.33 -4.13 12.62
N SER A 38 -16.55 -4.65 13.83
CA SER A 38 -16.10 -5.98 14.28
C SER A 38 -17.23 -6.72 14.99
N LEU A 39 -17.56 -7.91 14.50
CA LEU A 39 -18.62 -8.77 15.07
C LEU A 39 -18.25 -9.30 16.46
N GLN A 40 -16.97 -9.63 16.68
CA GLN A 40 -16.48 -10.29 17.89
C GLN A 40 -16.33 -9.37 19.12
N ARG A 41 -16.28 -8.04 18.91
CA ARG A 41 -16.08 -7.03 19.98
C ARG A 41 -17.37 -6.25 20.31
N GLY A 42 -18.53 -6.86 20.06
CA GLY A 42 -19.84 -6.30 20.45
C GLY A 42 -20.34 -5.17 19.55
N ALA A 43 -20.29 -5.35 18.22
CA ALA A 43 -20.87 -4.43 17.22
C ALA A 43 -20.52 -2.94 17.42
N ARG A 44 -19.34 -2.62 17.95
CA ARG A 44 -18.92 -1.23 18.16
C ARG A 44 -18.45 -0.68 16.81
N MET A 45 -19.20 0.29 16.29
CA MET A 45 -18.79 1.09 15.14
C MET A 45 -17.85 2.19 15.62
N VAL A 46 -16.64 2.24 15.06
CA VAL A 46 -15.65 3.27 15.39
C VAL A 46 -15.22 3.96 14.12
N ASN A 47 -15.20 5.30 14.11
CA ASN A 47 -14.68 6.02 12.97
C ASN A 47 -13.15 5.87 12.90
N VAL A 48 -12.62 5.70 11.69
CA VAL A 48 -11.20 5.57 11.44
C VAL A 48 -10.74 6.55 10.38
N ASP A 49 -9.55 7.08 10.61
CA ASP A 49 -8.84 7.95 9.68
C ASP A 49 -7.59 7.22 9.18
N VAL A 50 -7.46 7.10 7.87
CA VAL A 50 -6.31 6.49 7.20
C VAL A 50 -5.58 7.58 6.43
N ARG A 51 -4.31 7.82 6.77
CA ARG A 51 -3.45 8.79 6.11
C ARG A 51 -2.33 8.08 5.37
N ILE A 52 -2.13 8.43 4.12
CA ILE A 52 -1.03 7.95 3.27
C ILE A 52 -0.17 9.17 2.99
N LYS A 53 1.09 9.15 3.45
CA LYS A 53 2.06 10.21 3.14
C LYS A 53 2.73 9.95 1.80
N ALA A 54 3.05 8.69 1.51
CA ALA A 54 3.70 8.27 0.28
C ALA A 54 3.34 6.82 -0.07
N TYR A 55 3.62 6.44 -1.31
CA TYR A 55 3.55 5.06 -1.77
C TYR A 55 4.95 4.49 -1.92
N THR A 56 5.10 3.21 -1.61
CA THR A 56 6.38 2.50 -1.78
C THR A 56 6.74 2.41 -3.25
N ASP A 57 8.00 2.64 -3.58
CA ASP A 57 8.53 2.52 -4.94
C ASP A 57 8.78 1.06 -5.36
N ASP A 58 9.03 0.88 -6.65
CA ASP A 58 9.25 -0.43 -7.31
C ASP A 58 10.48 -1.17 -6.83
N ALA A 59 11.57 -0.47 -6.52
CA ALA A 59 12.77 -1.11 -6.01
C ALA A 59 12.54 -1.63 -4.59
N THR A 60 12.04 -0.79 -3.69
CA THR A 60 11.75 -1.17 -2.29
C THR A 60 10.71 -2.29 -2.22
N THR A 61 9.71 -2.28 -3.08
CA THR A 61 8.70 -3.36 -3.12
C THR A 61 9.28 -4.69 -3.60
N LYS A 62 10.17 -4.66 -4.60
CA LYS A 62 10.89 -5.87 -5.03
C LYS A 62 11.79 -6.40 -3.93
N GLN A 63 12.46 -5.53 -3.19
CA GLN A 63 13.28 -5.93 -2.03
C GLN A 63 12.43 -6.60 -0.94
N LEU A 64 11.30 -5.99 -0.56
CA LEU A 64 10.39 -6.56 0.45
C LEU A 64 9.76 -7.88 -0.03
N ALA A 65 9.39 -7.97 -1.30
CA ALA A 65 8.92 -9.22 -1.89
C ALA A 65 10.01 -10.30 -1.92
N GLY A 66 11.25 -9.93 -2.25
CA GLY A 66 12.41 -10.82 -2.21
C GLY A 66 12.66 -11.36 -0.80
N ALA A 67 12.61 -10.50 0.21
CA ALA A 67 12.72 -10.91 1.62
C ALA A 67 11.65 -11.96 2.00
N LEU A 68 10.41 -11.76 1.57
CA LEU A 68 9.34 -12.73 1.78
C LEU A 68 9.59 -14.06 1.05
N VAL A 69 10.16 -14.02 -0.16
CA VAL A 69 10.47 -15.22 -0.97
C VAL A 69 11.63 -16.01 -0.37
N GLU A 70 12.70 -15.35 0.03
CA GLU A 70 13.95 -15.98 0.46
C GLU A 70 13.90 -16.42 1.92
N GLY A 71 13.35 -15.57 2.80
CA GLY A 71 13.37 -15.77 4.25
C GLY A 71 12.00 -15.82 4.90
N GLY A 72 10.93 -15.87 4.11
CA GLY A 72 9.57 -15.95 4.64
C GLY A 72 9.14 -14.69 5.40
N GLN A 73 8.18 -14.86 6.29
CA GLN A 73 7.61 -13.74 7.05
C GLN A 73 8.64 -13.03 7.93
N ASP A 74 9.52 -13.77 8.60
CA ASP A 74 10.47 -13.16 9.54
C ASP A 74 11.43 -12.21 8.84
N ALA A 75 11.89 -12.57 7.64
CA ALA A 75 12.71 -11.69 6.81
C ALA A 75 11.93 -10.47 6.30
N LEU A 76 10.66 -10.66 5.90
CA LEU A 76 9.79 -9.53 5.55
C LEU A 76 9.59 -8.58 6.73
N THR A 77 9.32 -9.09 7.93
CA THR A 77 9.12 -8.27 9.13
C THR A 77 10.38 -7.48 9.47
N LYS A 78 11.55 -8.12 9.49
CA LYS A 78 12.83 -7.43 9.69
C LYS A 78 13.15 -6.39 8.61
N ALA A 79 12.72 -6.64 7.38
CA ALA A 79 12.90 -5.69 6.29
C ALA A 79 11.95 -4.49 6.42
N LEU A 80 10.71 -4.72 6.87
CA LEU A 80 9.73 -3.68 7.20
C LEU A 80 10.16 -2.84 8.39
N GLU A 81 10.73 -3.43 9.45
CA GLU A 81 11.24 -2.73 10.63
C GLU A 81 12.23 -1.62 10.27
N LYS A 82 13.00 -1.80 9.18
CA LYS A 82 14.01 -0.84 8.67
C LYS A 82 13.43 0.25 7.78
N GLN A 83 12.17 0.16 7.38
CA GLN A 83 11.52 1.15 6.52
C GLN A 83 10.96 2.31 7.35
N ASP A 84 10.83 3.46 6.70
CA ASP A 84 10.18 4.62 7.29
C ASP A 84 8.65 4.47 7.29
N GLU A 85 7.99 5.14 8.23
CA GLU A 85 6.54 5.22 8.32
C GLU A 85 5.97 6.18 7.27
N ILE A 86 5.37 5.61 6.22
CA ILE A 86 4.81 6.32 5.07
C ILE A 86 3.29 6.44 5.10
N GLY A 87 2.63 6.00 6.17
CA GLY A 87 1.22 6.24 6.43
C GLY A 87 0.79 5.71 7.79
N GLY A 88 -0.50 5.80 8.09
CA GLY A 88 -1.04 5.26 9.33
C GLY A 88 -2.56 5.26 9.36
N ILE A 89 -3.10 4.43 10.22
CA ILE A 89 -4.52 4.40 10.58
C ILE A 89 -4.65 4.86 12.03
N ARG A 90 -5.71 5.61 12.33
CA ARG A 90 -6.07 6.09 13.67
C ARG A 90 -7.54 5.82 13.92
N LEU A 91 -7.87 5.45 15.15
CA LEU A 91 -9.26 5.40 15.62
C LEU A 91 -9.62 6.79 16.14
N THR A 92 -10.79 7.31 15.76
CA THR A 92 -11.26 8.61 16.24
C THR A 92 -11.33 8.60 17.76
N GLY A 93 -10.68 9.58 18.41
CA GLY A 93 -10.59 9.68 19.88
C GLY A 93 -9.39 8.94 20.51
N HIS A 94 -8.54 8.27 19.71
CA HIS A 94 -7.33 7.60 20.19
C HIS A 94 -6.07 8.15 19.50
N VAL A 95 -4.97 8.22 20.25
CA VAL A 95 -3.64 8.56 19.72
C VAL A 95 -2.95 7.26 19.29
N GLY A 96 -2.54 7.18 18.02
CA GLY A 96 -1.83 6.00 17.49
C GLY A 96 -2.74 4.78 17.28
N PHE A 97 -2.54 4.04 16.18
CA PHE A 97 -3.07 2.68 16.07
C PHE A 97 -2.12 1.79 15.28
N TYR A 98 -1.94 2.05 13.99
CA TYR A 98 -0.87 1.44 13.20
C TYR A 98 -0.22 2.45 12.27
N ASP A 99 1.09 2.30 12.09
CA ASP A 99 1.90 3.07 11.16
C ASP A 99 2.43 2.14 10.07
N PHE A 100 2.06 2.46 8.83
CA PHE A 100 2.32 1.64 7.67
C PHE A 100 3.64 2.02 7.01
N LYS A 101 4.41 0.99 6.64
CA LYS A 101 5.74 1.12 6.07
C LYS A 101 5.85 0.60 4.64
N LEU A 102 4.89 -0.23 4.22
CA LEU A 102 4.67 -0.61 2.83
C LEU A 102 3.26 -0.16 2.42
N ILE A 103 3.15 0.67 1.38
CA ILE A 103 1.86 1.11 0.82
C ILE A 103 1.92 0.99 -0.69
N ARG A 104 1.01 0.18 -1.26
CA ARG A 104 0.92 -0.03 -2.71
C ARG A 104 -0.48 0.12 -3.25
N SER A 105 -0.59 0.90 -4.32
CA SER A 105 -1.81 1.00 -5.12
C SER A 105 -1.69 0.15 -6.38
N ARG A 106 -2.78 -0.54 -6.75
CA ARG A 106 -2.92 -1.23 -8.03
C ARG A 106 -4.26 -0.87 -8.65
N LYS A 107 -4.28 -0.58 -9.95
CA LYS A 107 -5.51 -0.34 -10.69
C LYS A 107 -6.38 -1.60 -10.69
N THR A 108 -7.68 -1.41 -10.56
CA THR A 108 -8.71 -2.44 -10.76
C THR A 108 -9.63 -1.99 -11.90
N PRO A 109 -10.46 -2.86 -12.48
CA PRO A 109 -11.36 -2.46 -13.57
C PRO A 109 -12.29 -1.29 -13.21
N THR A 110 -12.66 -1.16 -11.94
CA THR A 110 -13.62 -0.16 -11.45
C THR A 110 -12.98 0.98 -10.63
N GLY A 111 -11.67 0.94 -10.40
CA GLY A 111 -10.96 1.90 -9.57
C GLY A 111 -9.55 1.43 -9.21
N ARG A 112 -9.29 1.25 -7.91
CA ARG A 112 -8.00 0.77 -7.42
C ARG A 112 -8.10 0.05 -6.08
N ARG A 113 -7.14 -0.81 -5.83
CA ARG A 113 -6.89 -1.45 -4.54
C ARG A 113 -5.63 -0.84 -3.92
N ILE A 114 -5.71 -0.47 -2.64
CA ILE A 114 -4.55 -0.03 -1.86
C ILE A 114 -4.28 -1.08 -0.79
N VAL A 115 -3.04 -1.55 -0.71
CA VAL A 115 -2.58 -2.48 0.33
C VAL A 115 -1.56 -1.74 1.18
N LEU A 116 -1.81 -1.68 2.48
CA LEU A 116 -0.95 -1.06 3.48
C LEU A 116 -0.51 -2.14 4.47
N VAL A 117 0.79 -2.19 4.78
CA VAL A 117 1.38 -3.20 5.66
C VAL A 117 2.29 -2.53 6.67
N CYS A 118 2.21 -3.00 7.91
CA CYS A 118 3.10 -2.66 9.00
C CYS A 118 3.65 -3.91 9.68
N ASP A 119 4.86 -3.79 10.22
CA ASP A 119 5.34 -4.63 11.32
C ASP A 119 4.55 -4.26 12.58
N ARG A 120 3.94 -5.25 13.22
CA ARG A 120 3.32 -5.09 14.54
C ARG A 120 4.39 -5.42 15.58
N PRO A 121 4.94 -4.43 16.31
CA PRO A 121 5.67 -4.74 17.53
C PRO A 121 4.67 -5.39 18.50
N LEU A 122 4.91 -6.67 18.82
CA LEU A 122 4.12 -7.40 19.82
C LEU A 122 4.21 -6.60 21.14
N GLN A 123 3.07 -6.13 21.66
CA GLN A 123 3.09 -5.52 22.98
C GLN A 123 3.42 -6.62 24.00
N PHE A 124 4.25 -6.31 25.01
CA PHE A 124 4.73 -7.23 26.05
C PHE A 124 3.62 -8.11 26.69
N ALA A 125 2.37 -7.64 26.70
CA ALA A 125 1.21 -8.38 27.19
C ALA A 125 0.77 -9.57 26.30
N GLU A 126 0.99 -9.52 24.97
CA GLU A 126 0.69 -10.64 24.05
C GLU A 126 1.75 -11.75 24.12
N VAL A 127 2.99 -11.41 24.49
CA VAL A 127 4.12 -12.36 24.64
C VAL A 127 3.92 -13.25 25.87
N TYR A 128 3.29 -12.73 26.93
CA TYR A 128 3.04 -13.47 28.17
C TYR A 128 1.88 -14.47 28.06
N SER A 129 1.00 -14.35 27.06
CA SER A 129 -0.22 -15.16 26.91
C SER A 129 -0.12 -16.34 25.93
N GLY A 130 1.03 -16.62 25.31
CA GLY A 130 1.26 -17.90 24.61
C GLY A 130 2.04 -17.85 23.28
N SER A 131 2.79 -18.92 23.01
CA SER A 131 3.77 -19.08 21.91
C SER A 131 3.21 -18.88 20.49
N ARG A 132 1.90 -19.08 20.25
CA ARG A 132 1.30 -19.00 18.90
C ARG A 132 0.97 -17.58 18.42
N SER A 133 0.92 -16.58 19.31
CA SER A 133 0.69 -15.17 18.94
C SER A 133 1.92 -14.56 18.24
N SER A 134 3.11 -15.09 18.54
CA SER A 134 4.39 -14.60 18.01
C SER A 134 4.54 -14.73 16.49
N ASP A 135 3.81 -15.67 15.87
CA ASP A 135 3.81 -15.95 14.44
C ASP A 135 3.06 -14.91 13.59
N TYR A 136 2.35 -13.97 14.19
CA TYR A 136 1.49 -13.01 13.50
C TYR A 136 2.02 -11.60 13.69
N THR A 137 3.12 -11.29 13.03
CA THR A 137 3.90 -10.06 13.23
C THR A 137 3.49 -8.93 12.29
N LEU A 138 2.46 -9.10 11.47
CA LEU A 138 2.06 -8.12 10.47
C LEU A 138 0.65 -7.58 10.72
N GLY A 139 0.47 -6.28 10.49
CA GLY A 139 -0.83 -5.64 10.30
C GLY A 139 -1.04 -5.32 8.83
N ILE A 140 -2.20 -5.67 8.27
CA ILE A 140 -2.49 -5.46 6.83
C ILE A 140 -3.84 -4.78 6.69
N LEU A 141 -3.86 -3.62 6.03
CA LEU A 141 -5.08 -2.94 5.61
C LEU A 141 -5.21 -3.01 4.09
N ILE A 142 -6.35 -3.50 3.61
CA ILE A 142 -6.72 -3.49 2.20
C ILE A 142 -7.89 -2.54 2.02
N LEU A 143 -7.75 -1.57 1.11
CA LEU A 143 -8.83 -0.70 0.67
C LEU A 143 -9.19 -1.03 -0.77
N ASP A 144 -10.46 -1.28 -1.01
CA ASP A 144 -11.03 -1.50 -2.34
C ASP A 144 -11.88 -0.30 -2.72
N LEU A 145 -11.37 0.50 -3.66
CA LEU A 145 -11.94 1.78 -4.04
C LEU A 145 -12.50 1.72 -5.46
N LYS A 146 -13.63 2.38 -5.65
CA LYS A 146 -14.25 2.69 -6.94
C LYS A 146 -14.58 4.17 -7.01
N LYS A 147 -14.77 4.68 -8.23
CA LYS A 147 -15.31 6.03 -8.41
C LYS A 147 -16.83 5.99 -8.37
N ASN A 148 -17.45 6.90 -7.62
CA ASN A 148 -18.89 7.11 -7.71
C ASN A 148 -19.25 8.02 -8.90
N GLU A 149 -20.55 8.25 -9.12
CA GLU A 149 -21.07 9.13 -10.18
C GLU A 149 -20.52 10.56 -10.13
N LYS A 150 -20.13 11.02 -8.93
CA LYS A 150 -19.52 12.35 -8.70
C LYS A 150 -17.99 12.34 -8.85
N GLY A 151 -17.40 11.24 -9.34
CA GLY A 151 -15.97 11.07 -9.52
C GLY A 151 -15.16 10.89 -8.23
N LYS A 152 -15.81 10.81 -7.06
CA LYS A 152 -15.14 10.63 -5.77
C LYS A 152 -14.81 9.17 -5.52
N GLU A 153 -13.65 8.91 -4.92
CA GLU A 153 -13.27 7.56 -4.53
C GLU A 153 -14.01 7.14 -3.26
N VAL A 154 -14.78 6.05 -3.39
CA VAL A 154 -15.55 5.43 -2.32
C VAL A 154 -15.35 3.93 -2.34
N GLY A 155 -15.55 3.26 -1.22
CA GLY A 155 -15.38 1.81 -1.18
C GLY A 155 -15.48 1.17 0.20
N THR A 156 -14.80 0.05 0.32
CA THR A 156 -14.72 -0.74 1.55
C THR A 156 -13.28 -1.06 1.86
N GLY A 157 -13.03 -1.53 3.08
CA GLY A 157 -11.72 -2.00 3.47
C GLY A 157 -11.81 -3.20 4.41
N THR A 158 -10.67 -3.85 4.57
CA THR A 158 -10.50 -4.96 5.50
C THR A 158 -9.15 -4.81 6.19
N LEU A 159 -9.18 -4.73 7.51
CA LEU A 159 -8.00 -4.67 8.36
C LEU A 159 -7.80 -6.03 9.03
N TYR A 160 -6.66 -6.65 8.73
CA TYR A 160 -6.12 -7.79 9.45
C TYR A 160 -5.21 -7.27 10.55
N TYR A 161 -5.71 -7.32 11.79
CA TYR A 161 -4.98 -6.83 12.97
C TYR A 161 -3.72 -7.67 13.24
N ALA A 162 -3.85 -8.98 13.11
CA ALA A 162 -2.77 -9.94 13.29
C ALA A 162 -2.76 -10.92 12.13
N ALA A 163 -1.85 -10.68 11.18
CA ALA A 163 -1.72 -11.45 9.96
C ALA A 163 -0.41 -12.23 9.94
N LYS A 164 -0.49 -13.44 9.35
CA LYS A 164 0.64 -14.23 8.90
C LYS A 164 0.57 -14.31 7.38
N VAL A 165 1.70 -14.08 6.71
CA VAL A 165 1.77 -14.06 5.26
C VAL A 165 2.66 -15.19 4.78
N LYS A 166 2.13 -16.01 3.86
CA LYS A 166 2.87 -17.13 3.26
C LYS A 166 2.79 -17.06 1.75
N ILE A 167 3.84 -17.53 1.09
CA ILE A 167 3.81 -17.72 -0.36
C ILE A 167 3.24 -19.10 -0.66
N LYS A 168 2.17 -19.13 -1.45
CA LYS A 168 1.59 -20.34 -2.01
C LYS A 168 2.01 -20.47 -3.47
N ASN A 169 2.57 -21.64 -3.81
CA ASN A 169 2.96 -22.03 -5.17
C ASN A 169 3.90 -21.02 -5.88
N GLY A 170 4.75 -20.32 -5.12
CA GLY A 170 5.74 -19.38 -5.64
C GLY A 170 5.18 -18.09 -6.29
N LYS A 171 3.85 -17.90 -6.35
CA LYS A 171 3.23 -16.79 -7.09
C LYS A 171 2.11 -16.07 -6.33
N THR A 172 1.49 -16.72 -5.34
CA THR A 172 0.32 -16.15 -4.65
C THR A 172 0.64 -15.90 -3.18
N ILE A 173 0.34 -14.69 -2.71
CA ILE A 173 0.43 -14.34 -1.29
C ILE A 173 -0.85 -14.80 -0.60
N GLN A 174 -0.72 -15.73 0.35
CA GLN A 174 -1.79 -16.15 1.24
C GLN A 174 -1.69 -15.38 2.55
N ILE A 175 -2.79 -14.75 2.97
CA ILE A 175 -2.91 -14.06 4.25
C ILE A 175 -3.72 -14.96 5.18
N GLU A 176 -3.10 -15.38 6.28
CA GLU A 176 -3.73 -16.07 7.41
C GLU A 176 -3.93 -15.04 8.55
N HIS A 177 -4.97 -15.19 9.36
CA HIS A 177 -5.25 -14.29 10.49
C HIS A 177 -5.41 -15.07 11.79
N PHE A 178 -4.95 -14.50 12.91
CA PHE A 178 -4.97 -15.17 14.21
C PHE A 178 -6.21 -14.82 15.02
N GLN A 179 -7.16 -15.78 15.14
CA GLN A 179 -8.26 -15.82 16.13
C GLN A 179 -9.23 -14.62 16.17
N ILE A 180 -8.88 -13.52 15.53
CA ILE A 180 -9.60 -12.25 15.42
C ILE A 180 -10.06 -12.19 13.98
N ASP A 181 -11.38 -12.06 13.80
CA ASP A 181 -11.95 -11.84 12.48
C ASP A 181 -11.44 -10.52 11.89
N PRO A 182 -11.19 -10.46 10.57
CA PRO A 182 -10.78 -9.23 9.92
C PRO A 182 -11.80 -8.11 10.17
N ILE A 183 -11.30 -6.97 10.64
CA ILE A 183 -12.12 -5.79 10.91
C ILE A 183 -12.56 -5.21 9.56
N ARG A 184 -13.86 -5.02 9.37
CA ARG A 184 -14.41 -4.44 8.15
C ARG A 184 -14.43 -2.92 8.26
N LEU A 185 -13.94 -2.24 7.23
CA LEU A 185 -14.11 -0.81 7.05
C LEU A 185 -15.22 -0.60 6.03
N VAL A 186 -16.30 0.05 6.44
CA VAL A 186 -17.41 0.44 5.57
C VAL A 186 -17.38 1.95 5.34
N ASN A 187 -18.05 2.40 4.28
CA ASN A 187 -18.14 3.81 3.93
C ASN A 187 -16.77 4.47 3.76
N VAL A 188 -15.79 3.74 3.21
CA VAL A 188 -14.47 4.31 2.91
C VAL A 188 -14.68 5.42 1.88
N LYS A 189 -14.17 6.62 2.19
CA LYS A 189 -14.24 7.78 1.32
C LYS A 189 -12.91 8.53 1.35
N LYS A 190 -12.44 8.94 0.19
CA LYS A 190 -11.29 9.86 0.10
C LYS A 190 -11.75 11.28 0.42
N TYR A 191 -11.00 11.97 1.29
CA TYR A 191 -11.17 13.40 1.51
C TYR A 191 -10.43 14.19 0.43
N ASN A 192 -10.97 15.36 0.11
CA ASN A 192 -10.26 16.33 -0.71
C ASN A 192 -9.42 17.15 0.27
N ASP A 193 -8.12 16.88 0.33
CA ASP A 193 -7.14 17.77 0.98
C ASP A 193 -6.91 19.03 0.13
#